data_AF-R9KX00-F1
#
_entry.id   AF-R9KX00-F1
#
_cell.length_a   1.000
_cell.length_b   1.000
_cell.length_c   1.000
_cell.angle_alpha   90.00
_cell.angle_beta   90.00
_cell.angle_gamma   90.00
#
_symmetry.space_group_name_H-M   'P 1'
#
loop_
_entity.id
_entity.type
_entity.pdbx_description
1 polymer ?
#
loop_
_entity_poly.entity_id
_entity_poly.type
_entity_poly.pdbx_seq_one_letter_code
_entity_poly.pdbx_strand_id
1 'polypeptide(L)'
;MRRILLALCLAVSLAALAGCSSNHPITKAGEACASCHSDGRAAVEGEAVDAALADATETGLTFTVGSGADKVYLCTVAVADGGTIVPAQMRALTADELGAVTVSEPGVYALCTGEISSPSSITLVNATESGPTDAVVKL
;
A
#
# COMPACT_ATOMS: atom_id res chain seq x y z
N MET A 1 20.12 52.59 -0.15
CA MET A 1 19.87 51.94 -1.46
C MET A 1 20.31 50.47 -1.44
N ARG A 2 19.70 49.63 -0.58
CA ARG A 2 20.08 48.21 -0.44
C ARG A 2 18.89 47.26 -0.22
N ARG A 3 17.66 47.78 -0.33
CA ARG A 3 16.41 47.06 -0.09
C ARG A 3 15.57 46.84 -1.36
N ILE A 4 16.07 47.24 -2.54
CA ILE A 4 15.35 47.14 -3.83
C ILE A 4 15.84 45.97 -4.69
N LEU A 5 16.91 45.26 -4.28
CA LEU A 5 17.46 44.12 -5.02
C LEU A 5 16.97 42.75 -4.54
N LEU A 6 16.14 42.68 -3.49
CA LEU A 6 15.65 41.40 -2.95
C LEU A 6 14.23 41.03 -3.41
N ALA A 7 13.64 41.80 -4.33
CA ALA A 7 12.29 41.57 -4.83
C ALA A 7 12.24 40.88 -6.21
N LEU A 8 13.40 40.62 -6.84
CA LEU A 8 13.45 40.10 -8.22
C LEU A 8 13.73 38.58 -8.32
N CYS A 9 13.99 37.88 -7.21
CA CYS A 9 14.24 36.43 -7.24
C CYS A 9 13.01 35.58 -6.92
N LEU A 10 11.85 36.17 -6.58
CA LEU A 10 10.67 35.43 -6.13
C LEU A 10 9.57 35.31 -7.21
N ALA A 11 9.86 35.66 -8.47
CA ALA A 11 8.88 35.66 -9.57
C ALA A 11 9.15 34.59 -10.65
N VAL A 12 10.04 33.63 -10.39
CA VAL A 12 10.36 32.53 -11.32
C VAL A 12 10.26 31.19 -10.60
N SER A 13 9.06 30.85 -10.11
CA SER A 13 8.81 29.50 -9.56
C SER A 13 7.38 29.00 -9.74
N LEU A 14 6.43 29.83 -10.23
CA LEU A 14 5.02 29.44 -10.34
C LEU A 14 4.61 28.88 -11.73
N ALA A 15 5.54 28.71 -12.67
CA ALA A 15 5.20 28.30 -14.05
C ALA A 15 5.56 26.86 -14.42
N ALA A 16 5.98 26.02 -13.47
CA ALA A 16 6.42 24.64 -13.75
C ALA A 16 5.52 23.53 -13.17
N LEU A 17 4.30 23.85 -12.73
CA LEU A 17 3.32 22.83 -12.31
C LEU A 17 2.20 22.57 -13.33
N ALA A 18 2.35 23.09 -14.55
CA ALA A 18 1.40 22.89 -15.66
C ALA A 18 1.85 21.78 -16.63
N GLY A 19 2.40 20.68 -16.08
CA GLY A 19 3.15 19.69 -16.87
C GLY A 19 2.71 18.23 -16.73
N CYS A 20 1.47 17.91 -16.33
CA CYS A 20 0.91 16.55 -16.37
C CYS A 20 -0.61 16.56 -16.67
N SER A 21 -1.06 17.22 -17.75
CA SER A 21 -2.50 17.33 -18.09
C SER A 21 -2.94 16.55 -19.33
N SER A 22 -2.06 15.76 -19.95
CA SER A 22 -2.42 15.02 -21.16
C SER A 22 -2.45 13.53 -20.87
N ASN A 23 -3.67 13.03 -20.60
CA ASN A 23 -4.10 11.63 -20.76
C ASN A 23 -4.27 10.72 -19.51
N HIS A 24 -4.50 11.26 -18.32
CA HIS A 24 -5.01 10.47 -17.19
C HIS A 24 -6.41 10.99 -16.79
N PRO A 25 -7.45 10.14 -16.71
CA PRO A 25 -8.73 10.58 -16.18
C PRO A 25 -8.54 11.01 -14.72
N ILE A 26 -8.73 12.31 -14.47
CA ILE A 26 -8.76 12.87 -13.12
C ILE A 26 -10.10 12.48 -12.52
N THR A 27 -10.14 11.45 -11.68
CA THR A 27 -11.29 11.21 -10.81
C THR A 27 -11.43 12.44 -9.90
N LYS A 28 -12.62 13.05 -9.84
CA LYS A 28 -12.86 14.12 -8.86
C LYS A 28 -12.59 13.58 -7.47
N ALA A 29 -11.94 14.37 -6.61
CA ALA A 29 -11.77 14.01 -5.21
C ALA A 29 -13.17 13.74 -4.61
N GLY A 30 -13.39 12.53 -4.08
CA GLY A 30 -14.67 12.08 -3.54
C GLY A 30 -15.58 11.31 -4.51
N GLU A 31 -15.17 11.03 -5.75
CA GLU A 31 -15.88 10.09 -6.62
C GLU A 31 -15.54 8.65 -6.21
N ALA A 32 -16.54 7.85 -5.83
CA ALA A 32 -16.32 6.44 -5.49
C ALA A 32 -15.74 5.68 -6.69
N CYS A 33 -14.63 4.97 -6.51
CA CYS A 33 -13.97 4.18 -7.57
C CYS A 33 -14.92 3.21 -8.30
N ALA A 34 -16.04 2.83 -7.67
CA ALA A 34 -17.11 2.02 -8.22
C ALA A 34 -17.89 2.66 -9.38
N SER A 35 -17.81 3.99 -9.57
CA SER A 35 -18.48 4.66 -10.69
C SER A 35 -17.77 4.45 -12.03
N CYS A 36 -16.47 4.10 -12.00
CA CYS A 36 -15.67 3.80 -13.19
C CYS A 36 -15.20 2.33 -13.27
N HIS A 37 -15.17 1.60 -12.16
CA HIS A 37 -14.85 0.17 -12.12
C HIS A 37 -15.91 -0.58 -11.31
N SER A 38 -16.74 -1.39 -11.98
CA SER A 38 -17.77 -2.24 -11.36
C SER A 38 -17.23 -3.41 -10.53
N ASP A 39 -15.92 -3.44 -10.25
CA ASP A 39 -15.20 -4.66 -9.88
C ASP A 39 -15.27 -4.99 -8.38
N GLY A 40 -16.09 -4.28 -7.59
CA GLY A 40 -16.48 -4.72 -6.25
C GLY A 40 -15.32 -5.10 -5.34
N ARG A 41 -14.27 -4.27 -5.30
CA ARG A 41 -13.12 -4.52 -4.42
C ARG A 41 -13.60 -4.42 -2.98
N ALA A 42 -13.51 -5.53 -2.24
CA ALA A 42 -13.93 -5.58 -0.85
C ALA A 42 -13.02 -4.69 0.00
N ALA A 43 -13.64 -3.71 0.66
CA ALA A 43 -13.01 -2.74 1.55
C ALA A 43 -13.10 -3.22 3.00
N VAL A 44 -12.03 -3.06 3.77
CA VAL A 44 -12.07 -3.14 5.25
C VAL A 44 -12.27 -1.71 5.77
N GLU A 45 -13.38 -1.41 6.46
CA GLU A 45 -13.80 -0.02 6.77
C GLU A 45 -13.20 0.59 8.06
N GLY A 46 -13.23 1.94 8.15
CA GLY A 46 -12.16 2.79 8.70
C GLY A 46 -12.10 3.21 10.15
N GLU A 47 -12.77 2.53 11.09
CA GLU A 47 -12.30 2.52 12.50
C GLU A 47 -11.45 1.26 12.76
N ALA A 48 -11.64 0.21 11.96
CA ALA A 48 -10.91 -1.03 12.08
C ALA A 48 -9.50 -0.95 11.47
N VAL A 49 -9.18 0.10 10.69
CA VAL A 49 -7.90 0.18 9.97
C VAL A 49 -6.74 0.58 10.85
N ASP A 50 -6.89 1.60 11.72
CA ASP A 50 -5.83 1.93 12.68
C ASP A 50 -5.59 0.77 13.66
N ALA A 51 -6.66 0.10 14.10
CA ALA A 51 -6.55 -1.12 14.91
C ALA A 51 -5.89 -2.27 14.15
N ALA A 52 -6.26 -2.52 12.88
CA ALA A 52 -5.65 -3.56 12.07
C ALA A 52 -4.17 -3.28 11.77
N LEU A 53 -3.81 -2.01 11.54
CA LEU A 53 -2.43 -1.58 11.37
C LEU A 53 -1.62 -1.78 12.67
N ALA A 54 -2.24 -1.52 13.82
CA ALA A 54 -1.62 -1.75 15.13
C ALA A 54 -1.48 -3.25 15.46
N ASP A 55 -2.44 -4.08 15.03
CA ASP A 55 -2.44 -5.54 15.19
C ASP A 55 -1.63 -6.27 14.10
N ALA A 56 -1.04 -5.53 13.15
CA ALA A 56 -0.21 -6.10 12.09
C ALA A 56 0.95 -6.90 12.72
N THR A 57 1.19 -8.10 12.20
CA THR A 57 2.25 -8.95 12.75
C THR A 57 3.61 -8.30 12.46
N GLU A 58 4.36 -7.97 13.50
CA GLU A 58 5.70 -7.40 13.35
C GLU A 58 6.69 -8.48 12.90
N THR A 59 7.48 -8.17 11.86
CA THR A 59 8.49 -9.08 11.30
C THR A 59 9.76 -8.33 10.94
N GLY A 60 10.85 -9.07 10.75
CA GLY A 60 12.00 -8.58 10.00
C GLY A 60 11.69 -8.41 8.50
N LEU A 61 12.66 -7.92 7.72
CA LEU A 61 12.54 -7.82 6.26
C LEU A 61 12.47 -9.17 5.53
N THR A 62 12.81 -10.25 6.23
CA THR A 62 12.58 -11.63 5.76
C THR A 62 11.79 -12.38 6.80
N PHE A 63 10.72 -13.06 6.39
CA PHE A 63 9.81 -13.79 7.25
C PHE A 63 9.21 -15.00 6.54
N THR A 64 8.65 -15.93 7.30
CA THR A 64 7.99 -17.12 6.76
C THR A 64 6.49 -16.90 6.69
N VAL A 65 5.85 -17.43 5.65
CA VAL A 65 4.40 -17.43 5.46
C VAL A 65 3.89 -18.88 5.53
N GLY A 66 3.10 -19.17 6.55
CA GLY A 66 2.37 -20.44 6.64
C GLY A 66 1.01 -20.30 5.96
N SER A 67 0.84 -20.87 4.77
CA SER A 67 -0.43 -20.85 4.05
C SER A 67 -0.80 -22.22 3.50
N GLY A 68 -2.09 -22.55 3.56
CA GLY A 68 -2.68 -23.66 2.81
C GLY A 68 -3.34 -23.23 1.49
N ALA A 69 -3.23 -21.95 1.12
CA ALA A 69 -3.83 -21.43 -0.10
C ALA A 69 -2.97 -21.75 -1.33
N ASP A 70 -3.62 -22.02 -2.47
CA ASP A 70 -2.93 -22.31 -3.74
C ASP A 70 -2.11 -21.12 -4.26
N LYS A 71 -2.49 -19.89 -3.86
CA LYS A 71 -1.88 -18.66 -4.33
C LYS A 71 -1.95 -17.59 -3.25
N VAL A 72 -0.79 -17.03 -2.94
CA VAL A 72 -0.62 -15.91 -2.01
C VAL A 72 0.00 -14.75 -2.76
N TYR A 73 -0.47 -13.54 -2.49
CA TYR A 73 0.04 -12.32 -3.05
C TYR A 73 0.66 -11.45 -1.97
N LEU A 74 1.85 -10.94 -2.25
CA LEU A 74 2.46 -9.88 -1.47
C LEU A 74 2.03 -8.54 -2.05
N CYS A 75 1.47 -7.68 -1.20
CA CYS A 75 0.89 -6.40 -1.59
C CYS A 75 1.45 -5.28 -0.73
N THR A 76 1.58 -4.08 -1.31
CA THR A 76 1.68 -2.86 -0.51
C THR A 76 0.31 -2.49 0.03
N VAL A 77 0.30 -1.73 1.12
CA VAL A 77 -0.93 -1.25 1.75
C VAL A 77 -1.07 0.25 1.50
N ALA A 78 -2.16 0.65 0.87
CA ALA A 78 -2.62 2.03 0.84
C ALA A 78 -3.87 2.17 1.70
N VAL A 79 -4.03 3.30 2.38
CA VAL A 79 -5.26 3.63 3.11
C VAL A 79 -6.00 4.69 2.30
N ALA A 80 -7.17 4.34 1.78
CA ALA A 80 -8.03 5.27 1.06
C ALA A 80 -8.74 6.25 2.02
N ASP A 81 -9.18 7.39 1.48
CA ASP A 81 -10.01 8.35 2.21
C ASP A 81 -11.26 7.65 2.77
N GLY A 82 -11.46 7.73 4.09
CA GLY A 82 -12.47 6.95 4.81
C GLY A 82 -11.92 5.71 5.53
N GLY A 83 -10.59 5.55 5.59
CA GLY A 83 -9.92 4.54 6.38
C GLY A 83 -10.10 3.15 5.79
N THR A 84 -9.99 2.98 4.49
CA THR A 84 -10.08 1.64 3.87
C THR A 84 -8.70 1.13 3.47
N ILE A 85 -8.34 -0.09 3.89
CA ILE A 85 -7.14 -0.75 3.39
C ILE A 85 -7.36 -1.22 1.96
N VAL A 86 -6.57 -0.71 1.04
CA VAL A 86 -6.54 -1.07 -0.37
C VAL A 86 -5.19 -1.75 -0.65
N PRO A 87 -5.17 -3.09 -0.75
CA PRO A 87 -3.95 -3.79 -1.12
C PRO A 87 -3.65 -3.59 -2.61
N ALA A 88 -2.40 -3.23 -2.92
CA ALA A 88 -1.90 -3.15 -4.28
C ALA A 88 -0.87 -4.26 -4.50
N GLN A 89 -1.12 -5.12 -5.48
CA GLN A 89 -0.27 -6.26 -5.77
C GLN A 89 1.16 -5.81 -6.11
N MET A 90 2.14 -6.37 -5.39
CA MET A 90 3.54 -6.28 -5.80
C MET A 90 3.92 -7.50 -6.64
N ARG A 91 3.70 -8.70 -6.08
CA ARG A 91 4.00 -9.97 -6.76
C ARG A 91 3.16 -11.12 -6.20
N ALA A 92 3.06 -12.18 -7.01
CA ALA A 92 2.61 -13.49 -6.52
C ALA A 92 3.79 -14.20 -5.84
N LEU A 93 3.51 -14.84 -4.71
CA LEU A 93 4.46 -15.72 -4.03
C LEU A 93 4.26 -17.15 -4.53
N THR A 94 5.36 -17.79 -4.89
CA THR A 94 5.38 -19.23 -5.16
C THR A 94 5.42 -20.03 -3.86
N ALA A 95 5.05 -21.31 -3.92
CA ALA A 95 5.08 -22.19 -2.73
C ALA A 95 6.47 -22.27 -2.09
N ASP A 96 7.54 -22.25 -2.91
CA ASP A 96 8.92 -22.29 -2.43
C ASP A 96 9.32 -20.98 -1.71
N GLU A 97 8.79 -19.84 -2.14
CA GLU A 97 9.05 -18.53 -1.54
C GLU A 97 8.33 -18.34 -0.19
N LEU A 98 7.26 -19.10 0.09
CA LEU A 98 6.53 -18.99 1.35
C LEU A 98 7.42 -19.32 2.57
N GLY A 99 8.46 -20.14 2.38
CA GLY A 99 9.43 -20.44 3.45
C GLY A 99 10.26 -19.23 3.89
N ALA A 100 10.51 -18.28 2.99
CA ALA A 100 11.34 -17.10 3.22
C ALA A 100 10.95 -15.96 2.27
N VAL A 101 9.91 -15.22 2.64
CA VAL A 101 9.45 -14.04 1.92
C VAL A 101 10.32 -12.85 2.33
N THR A 102 11.00 -12.23 1.36
CA THR A 102 11.80 -11.03 1.57
C THR A 102 11.13 -9.80 0.95
N VAL A 103 11.09 -8.71 1.73
CA VAL A 103 10.73 -7.35 1.30
C VAL A 103 11.98 -6.46 1.28
N SER A 104 11.99 -5.46 0.40
CA SER A 104 13.15 -4.59 0.21
C SER A 104 13.22 -3.41 1.17
N GLU A 105 12.07 -2.94 1.67
CA GLU A 105 11.97 -1.74 2.50
C GLU A 105 11.08 -2.02 3.72
N PRO A 106 11.37 -1.38 4.87
CA PRO A 106 10.46 -1.40 6.01
C PRO A 106 9.10 -0.80 5.68
N GLY A 107 8.04 -1.33 6.29
CA GLY A 107 6.69 -0.81 6.12
C GLY A 107 5.61 -1.87 6.32
N VAL A 108 4.36 -1.44 6.18
CA VAL A 108 3.22 -2.34 6.25
C VAL A 108 2.93 -2.95 4.88
N TYR A 109 2.88 -4.27 4.86
CA TYR A 109 2.51 -5.10 3.72
C TYR A 109 1.25 -5.89 4.03
N ALA A 110 0.59 -6.35 2.97
CA ALA A 110 -0.54 -7.25 3.05
C ALA A 110 -0.22 -8.56 2.33
N LEU A 111 -0.56 -9.67 2.99
CA LEU A 111 -0.62 -10.99 2.39
C LEU A 111 -2.07 -11.26 2.01
N CYS A 112 -2.32 -11.35 0.71
CA CYS A 112 -3.66 -11.54 0.17
C CYS A 112 -3.82 -12.94 -0.42
N THR A 113 -4.96 -13.56 -0.18
CA THR A 113 -5.36 -14.83 -0.82
C THR A 113 -6.62 -14.63 -1.67
N GLY A 114 -6.86 -15.53 -2.61
CA GLY A 114 -8.00 -15.46 -3.54
C GLY A 114 -7.71 -14.57 -4.76
N GLU A 115 -8.73 -13.84 -5.22
CA GLU A 115 -8.62 -12.91 -6.35
C GLU A 115 -8.06 -11.57 -5.87
N ILE A 116 -7.03 -11.03 -6.51
CA ILE A 116 -6.44 -9.75 -6.08
C ILE A 116 -7.38 -8.56 -6.24
N SER A 117 -8.40 -8.69 -7.10
CA SER A 117 -9.47 -7.71 -7.25
C SER A 117 -10.38 -7.68 -6.03
N SER A 118 -10.65 -8.83 -5.43
CA SER A 118 -11.50 -8.98 -4.25
C SER A 118 -10.94 -10.10 -3.37
N PRO A 119 -9.88 -9.82 -2.60
CA PRO A 119 -9.18 -10.86 -1.85
C PRO A 119 -10.12 -11.48 -0.82
N SER A 120 -10.06 -12.80 -0.70
CA SER A 120 -10.87 -13.54 0.29
C SER A 120 -10.36 -13.35 1.72
N SER A 121 -9.07 -13.06 1.87
CA SER A 121 -8.43 -12.74 3.14
C SER A 121 -7.29 -11.75 2.92
N ILE A 122 -7.10 -10.86 3.90
CA ILE A 122 -6.02 -9.88 3.97
C ILE A 122 -5.40 -10.01 5.37
N THR A 123 -4.13 -10.40 5.43
CA THR A 123 -3.34 -10.40 6.66
C THR A 123 -2.27 -9.33 6.58
N LEU A 124 -2.20 -8.46 7.58
CA LEU A 124 -1.23 -7.36 7.63
C LEU A 124 0.05 -7.76 8.33
N VAL A 125 1.16 -7.31 7.76
CA VAL A 125 2.52 -7.55 8.24
C VAL A 125 3.24 -6.22 8.33
N ASN A 126 3.83 -5.91 9.48
CA ASN A 126 4.67 -4.74 9.66
C ASN A 126 6.14 -5.16 9.63
N ALA A 127 6.79 -5.03 8.47
CA ALA A 127 8.18 -5.40 8.31
C ALA A 127 9.10 -4.25 8.75
N THR A 128 10.05 -4.54 9.63
CA THR A 128 11.01 -3.56 10.14
C THR A 128 12.44 -4.07 9.99
N GLU A 129 13.44 -3.18 9.98
CA GLU A 129 14.85 -3.59 9.88
C GLU A 129 15.33 -4.38 11.10
N SER A 130 14.72 -4.13 12.27
CA SER A 130 15.08 -4.72 13.56
C SER A 130 14.10 -5.79 14.04
N GLY A 131 13.10 -6.13 13.23
CA GLY A 131 12.04 -7.06 13.60
C GLY A 131 12.50 -8.52 13.62
N PRO A 132 11.67 -9.43 14.14
CA PRO A 132 12.01 -10.85 14.27
C PRO A 132 12.19 -11.52 12.90
N THR A 133 13.35 -12.14 12.68
CA THR A 133 13.71 -12.79 11.41
C THR A 133 13.17 -14.23 11.28
N ASP A 134 12.66 -14.79 12.37
CA ASP A 134 12.05 -16.12 12.46
C ASP A 134 10.52 -16.05 12.58
N ALA A 135 9.93 -14.87 12.32
CA ALA A 135 8.49 -14.70 12.38
C ALA A 135 7.77 -15.54 11.32
N VAL A 136 6.72 -16.24 11.76
CA VAL A 136 5.85 -17.05 10.89
C VAL A 136 4.47 -16.40 10.86
N VAL A 137 4.11 -15.83 9.72
CA VAL A 137 2.80 -15.23 9.48
C VAL A 137 1.86 -16.31 8.94
N LYS A 138 0.75 -16.56 9.65
CA LYS A 138 -0.25 -17.57 9.25
C LYS A 138 -1.39 -16.92 8.47
N LEU A 139 -1.81 -17.57 7.39
CA LEU A 139 -2.91 -17.16 6.51
C LEU A 139 -4.10 -18.11 6.61
#